data_AF-A0AAV1GGT4-F1
#
_entry.id   AF-A0AAV1GGT4-F1
#
_cell.length_a   1.000
_cell.length_b   1.000
_cell.length_c   1.000
_cell.angle_alpha   90.00
_cell.angle_beta   90.00
_cell.angle_gamma   90.00
#
_symmetry.space_group_name_H-M   'P 1'
#
loop_
_entity.id
_entity.type
_entity.pdbx_description
1 polymer ?
#
loop_
_entity_poly.entity_id
_entity_poly.type
_entity_poly.pdbx_seq_one_letter_code
_entity_poly.pdbx_strand_id
1 'polypeptide(L)'
;MEFDDIATENSQAVIDAALPFNYDVERFLRTEEEFYMPVHAAFHPDPTSLHLSWDIDGVILEVTTFAALKAPMPYIYLPTSHHSFPAKAQWPFLKKHLPLREMSAEVMKEWRRVYGVNLGTAEGGWVMILSLVPADKVIPSNILISEAAAKNLTEDVAADVARAVVSQLINLGPMEMTRLSIQKNNIFELAKFRLFRDDQSMFLALIDTAIDSLELPNGVAVLRTVGQLGGQESKPIMLLDILSSMDHIRSCTVHAACSIRHVDPDVDLMWSRWGINKLAGSRGNVFSNLSIHEAANYQSNLDGRPMDVNQKLWSLFKVGNVSPTLNFLQLYCDCPHRPQFPFYKHPISGVIACCGLLHKNSTKAMDKRAREYLQHFRDLSVKGIFHLPARVEGVLLFTQDIPHTLSSFTLMEEKALLDLLSQEAMLLPFKSVEGDGIRNLHFAVVDHIVD
;
A
#
# COMPACT_ATOMS: atom_id res chain seq x y z
N MET A 1 9.07 -35.90 -3.21
CA MET A 1 9.98 -34.96 -3.88
C MET A 1 10.36 -33.94 -2.84
N GLU A 2 11.66 -33.77 -2.59
CA GLU A 2 12.14 -32.80 -1.60
C GLU A 2 11.98 -31.37 -2.13
N PHE A 3 12.04 -30.37 -1.26
CA PHE A 3 11.79 -28.97 -1.63
C PHE A 3 12.76 -28.48 -2.72
N ASP A 4 14.03 -28.83 -2.61
CA ASP A 4 15.08 -28.45 -3.55
C ASP A 4 14.96 -29.16 -4.92
N ASP A 5 14.47 -30.40 -4.92
CA ASP A 5 14.14 -31.13 -6.16
C ASP A 5 13.04 -30.38 -6.91
N ILE A 6 11.96 -30.00 -6.19
CA ILE A 6 10.86 -29.20 -6.76
C ILE A 6 11.37 -27.86 -7.28
N ALA A 7 12.27 -27.20 -6.55
CA ALA A 7 12.84 -25.91 -6.95
C ALA A 7 13.62 -26.01 -8.27
N THR A 8 14.36 -27.09 -8.45
CA THR A 8 15.13 -27.38 -9.66
C THR A 8 14.21 -27.74 -10.82
N GLU A 9 13.24 -28.63 -10.60
CA GLU A 9 12.24 -29.02 -11.61
C GLU A 9 11.40 -27.84 -12.08
N ASN A 10 10.94 -26.98 -11.15
CA ASN A 10 10.21 -25.77 -11.49
C ASN A 10 11.02 -24.84 -12.39
N SER A 11 12.31 -24.69 -12.11
CA SER A 11 13.18 -23.82 -12.90
C SER A 11 13.44 -24.40 -14.28
N GLN A 12 13.69 -25.72 -14.37
CA GLN A 12 13.83 -26.41 -15.64
C GLN A 12 12.54 -26.33 -16.48
N ALA A 13 11.37 -26.55 -15.88
CA ALA A 13 10.08 -26.47 -16.56
C ALA A 13 9.83 -25.08 -17.16
N VAL A 14 10.23 -24.03 -16.43
CA VAL A 14 10.11 -22.66 -16.89
C VAL A 14 11.12 -22.35 -18.00
N ILE A 15 12.38 -22.82 -17.87
CA ILE A 15 13.40 -22.71 -18.92
C ILE A 15 12.93 -23.43 -20.19
N ASP A 16 12.50 -24.69 -20.09
CA ASP A 16 12.02 -25.51 -21.21
C ASP A 16 10.78 -24.92 -21.89
N ALA A 17 9.89 -24.27 -21.12
CA ALA A 17 8.75 -23.57 -21.68
C ALA A 17 9.16 -22.27 -22.40
N ALA A 18 10.21 -21.59 -21.94
CA ALA A 18 10.68 -20.34 -22.53
C ALA A 18 11.62 -20.56 -23.74
N LEU A 19 12.46 -21.60 -23.72
CA LEU A 19 13.48 -21.92 -24.73
C LEU A 19 12.95 -22.00 -26.18
N PRO A 20 11.75 -22.54 -26.47
CA PRO A 20 11.19 -22.58 -27.83
C PRO A 20 10.86 -21.21 -28.42
N PHE A 21 10.72 -20.19 -27.56
CA PHE A 21 10.41 -18.80 -27.93
C PHE A 21 11.66 -17.91 -27.88
N ASN A 22 12.78 -18.46 -27.44
CA ASN A 22 14.07 -17.80 -27.52
C ASN A 22 14.29 -17.43 -29.01
N TYR A 23 14.63 -16.18 -29.29
CA TYR A 23 14.85 -15.62 -30.63
C TYR A 23 13.61 -15.40 -31.53
N ASP A 24 12.35 -15.62 -31.10
CA ASP A 24 11.15 -15.39 -31.96
C ASP A 24 9.93 -14.81 -31.21
N VAL A 25 9.91 -13.47 -31.16
CA VAL A 25 8.86 -12.65 -30.54
C VAL A 25 7.54 -12.75 -31.28
N GLU A 26 7.59 -12.90 -32.61
CA GLU A 26 6.39 -12.99 -33.43
C GLU A 26 5.68 -14.34 -33.19
N ARG A 27 6.44 -15.43 -33.09
CA ARG A 27 5.92 -16.74 -32.66
C ARG A 27 5.36 -16.67 -31.25
N PHE A 28 6.07 -16.06 -30.30
CA PHE A 28 5.58 -15.87 -28.92
C PHE A 28 4.24 -15.10 -28.87
N LEU A 29 4.10 -14.02 -29.63
CA LEU A 29 2.88 -13.20 -29.68
C LEU A 29 1.73 -13.86 -30.46
N ARG A 30 2.03 -14.74 -31.42
CA ARG A 30 1.05 -15.42 -32.29
C ARG A 30 0.67 -16.82 -31.81
N THR A 31 1.31 -17.34 -30.76
CA THR A 31 0.97 -18.65 -30.22
C THR A 31 -0.41 -18.57 -29.57
N GLU A 32 -1.42 -19.09 -30.28
CA GLU A 32 -2.78 -19.30 -29.75
C GLU A 32 -2.85 -20.52 -28.81
N GLU A 33 -1.78 -21.33 -28.75
CA GLU A 33 -1.68 -22.51 -27.87
C GLU A 33 -1.42 -22.09 -26.42
N GLU A 34 -2.05 -22.81 -25.48
CA GLU A 34 -1.98 -22.54 -24.05
C GLU A 34 -0.52 -22.65 -23.57
N PHE A 35 0.13 -21.52 -23.31
CA PHE A 35 1.44 -21.50 -22.68
C PHE A 35 1.31 -22.09 -21.27
N TYR A 36 1.68 -23.36 -21.13
CA TYR A 36 1.57 -24.14 -19.90
C TYR A 36 2.96 -24.38 -19.31
N MET A 37 3.19 -23.87 -18.10
CA MET A 37 4.37 -24.17 -17.31
C MET A 37 3.94 -25.08 -16.14
N PRO A 38 4.30 -26.37 -16.15
CA PRO A 38 4.00 -27.26 -15.03
C PRO A 38 4.92 -26.91 -13.87
N VAL A 39 4.49 -25.95 -13.03
CA VAL A 39 5.17 -25.63 -11.77
C VAL A 39 4.43 -26.25 -10.60
N HIS A 40 5.20 -26.73 -9.63
CA HIS A 40 4.72 -27.45 -8.48
C HIS A 40 4.91 -26.63 -7.21
N ALA A 41 3.82 -26.48 -6.47
CA ALA A 41 3.88 -25.90 -5.14
C ALA A 41 4.47 -26.91 -4.15
N ALA A 42 5.27 -26.42 -3.22
CA ALA A 42 5.94 -27.25 -2.24
C ALA A 42 5.45 -26.90 -0.82
N PHE A 43 5.33 -27.95 0.00
CA PHE A 43 5.34 -27.81 1.45
C PHE A 43 6.77 -27.50 1.88
N HIS A 44 6.92 -26.71 2.94
CA HIS A 44 8.22 -26.38 3.49
C HIS A 44 8.38 -27.01 4.88
N PRO A 45 8.89 -28.26 4.98
CA PRO A 45 8.90 -29.02 6.23
C PRO A 45 9.96 -28.56 7.24
N ASP A 46 11.01 -27.87 6.78
CA ASP A 46 12.12 -27.41 7.63
C ASP A 46 12.09 -25.89 7.82
N PRO A 47 11.68 -25.37 8.99
CA PRO A 47 11.73 -23.93 9.27
C PRO A 47 13.14 -23.32 9.20
N THR A 48 14.19 -24.11 9.39
CA THR A 48 15.56 -23.59 9.53
C THR A 48 16.20 -23.18 8.20
N SER A 49 15.64 -23.63 7.06
CA SER A 49 16.10 -23.21 5.74
C SER A 49 15.35 -21.97 5.20
N LEU A 50 14.57 -21.29 6.06
CA LEU A 50 13.93 -20.01 5.76
C LEU A 50 14.55 -18.87 6.55
N HIS A 51 14.72 -17.72 5.88
CA HIS A 51 15.03 -16.45 6.50
C HIS A 51 13.78 -15.56 6.49
N LEU A 52 13.34 -15.16 7.69
CA LEU A 52 12.18 -14.29 7.90
C LEU A 52 12.64 -12.88 8.28
N SER A 53 12.20 -11.88 7.54
CA SER A 53 12.46 -10.46 7.81
C SER A 53 11.16 -9.73 8.09
N TRP A 54 11.10 -9.06 9.24
CA TRP A 54 9.90 -8.37 9.72
C TRP A 54 10.07 -6.87 9.62
N ASP A 55 9.07 -6.19 9.08
CA ASP A 55 9.09 -4.74 8.92
C ASP A 55 7.69 -4.12 8.98
N ILE A 56 7.64 -2.83 9.31
CA ILE A 56 6.44 -2.02 9.20
C ILE A 56 6.50 -1.25 7.88
N ASP A 57 5.59 -1.59 6.96
CA ASP A 57 5.53 -0.93 5.66
C ASP A 57 4.82 0.42 5.72
N GLY A 58 4.05 0.67 6.78
CA GLY A 58 3.33 1.92 6.94
C GLY A 58 2.52 2.02 8.21
N VAL A 59 2.30 3.26 8.65
CA VAL A 59 1.52 3.61 9.84
C VAL A 59 0.64 4.81 9.52
N ILE A 60 -0.65 4.71 9.84
CA ILE A 60 -1.62 5.81 9.74
C ILE A 60 -2.20 6.05 11.12
N LEU A 61 -2.14 7.30 11.58
CA LEU A 61 -2.71 7.76 12.85
C LEU A 61 -3.88 8.68 12.57
N GLU A 62 -5.05 8.38 13.12
CA GLU A 62 -6.10 9.37 13.28
C GLU A 62 -5.82 10.15 14.55
N VAL A 63 -5.68 11.48 14.42
CA VAL A 63 -5.32 12.35 15.54
C VAL A 63 -6.46 13.29 15.90
N THR A 64 -6.55 13.64 17.18
CA THR A 64 -7.50 14.65 17.67
C THR A 64 -7.08 16.07 17.27
N THR A 65 -5.78 16.31 17.24
CA THR A 65 -5.14 17.62 17.01
C THR A 65 -3.83 17.41 16.26
N PHE A 66 -3.52 18.29 15.32
CA PHE A 66 -2.22 18.32 14.67
C PHE A 66 -1.13 18.89 15.57
N ALA A 67 -1.46 19.77 16.52
CA ALA A 67 -0.52 20.34 17.50
C ALA A 67 0.20 19.31 18.38
N ALA A 68 -0.31 18.07 18.44
CA ALA A 68 0.38 16.96 19.07
C ALA A 68 1.62 16.49 18.29
N LEU A 69 1.80 16.86 17.01
CA LEU A 69 2.94 16.44 16.20
C LEU A 69 4.25 17.02 16.70
N LYS A 70 5.15 16.15 17.16
CA LYS A 70 6.53 16.46 17.58
C LYS A 70 7.53 16.35 16.45
N ALA A 71 7.30 15.45 15.50
CA ALA A 71 8.21 15.24 14.38
C ALA A 71 8.46 16.59 13.66
N PRO A 72 9.72 17.02 13.48
CA PRO A 72 10.00 18.34 12.91
C PRO A 72 9.38 18.49 11.53
N MET A 73 8.64 19.57 11.32
CA MET A 73 7.98 19.86 10.06
C MET A 73 8.56 21.15 9.48
N PRO A 74 9.46 21.06 8.47
CA PRO A 74 10.14 22.23 7.95
C PRO A 74 9.24 23.16 7.14
N TYR A 75 8.13 22.64 6.60
CA TYR A 75 7.20 23.40 5.76
C TYR A 75 5.75 23.01 6.00
N ILE A 76 4.88 24.02 5.98
CA ILE A 76 3.43 23.88 5.86
C ILE A 76 3.00 24.27 4.45
N TYR A 77 1.98 23.59 3.93
CA TYR A 77 1.38 23.79 2.62
C TYR A 77 -0.09 24.18 2.79
N LEU A 78 -0.35 25.49 2.87
CA LEU A 78 -1.69 26.08 3.02
C LEU A 78 -1.91 27.24 2.03
N PRO A 79 -1.91 27.01 0.71
CA PRO A 79 -2.23 28.09 -0.24
C PRO A 79 -3.57 28.77 0.11
N THR A 80 -3.65 30.09 -0.01
CA THR A 80 -4.87 30.85 0.37
C THR A 80 -5.92 30.90 -0.74
N SER A 81 -5.55 30.55 -1.97
CA SER A 81 -6.43 30.51 -3.15
C SER A 81 -6.99 29.11 -3.40
N HIS A 82 -8.29 29.03 -3.69
CA HIS A 82 -9.04 27.79 -3.94
C HIS A 82 -8.39 26.85 -4.97
N HIS A 83 -8.01 27.38 -6.14
CA HIS A 83 -7.43 26.60 -7.25
C HIS A 83 -6.00 26.10 -7.03
N SER A 84 -5.39 26.39 -5.88
CA SER A 84 -4.02 26.00 -5.56
C SER A 84 -3.93 24.79 -4.63
N PHE A 85 -5.05 24.28 -4.10
CA PHE A 85 -5.07 23.00 -3.38
C PHE A 85 -5.32 21.85 -4.35
N PRO A 86 -4.34 20.95 -4.58
CA PRO A 86 -4.60 19.72 -5.30
C PRO A 86 -5.31 18.75 -4.35
N ALA A 87 -6.63 18.86 -4.20
CA ALA A 87 -7.41 17.87 -3.47
C ALA A 87 -7.27 16.50 -4.16
N LYS A 88 -6.95 15.47 -3.38
CA LYS A 88 -6.72 14.10 -3.85
C LYS A 88 -7.78 13.17 -3.30
N ALA A 89 -8.23 12.24 -4.14
CA ALA A 89 -9.12 11.17 -3.72
C ALA A 89 -8.42 10.33 -2.63
N GLN A 90 -9.08 10.16 -1.49
CA GLN A 90 -8.50 9.51 -0.31
C GLN A 90 -8.91 8.05 -0.19
N TRP A 91 -9.94 7.61 -0.92
CA TRP A 91 -10.38 6.20 -0.84
C TRP A 91 -9.28 5.18 -1.13
N PRO A 92 -8.39 5.35 -2.14
CA PRO A 92 -7.29 4.41 -2.36
C PRO A 92 -6.36 4.26 -1.16
N PHE A 93 -6.21 5.33 -0.38
CA PHE A 93 -5.42 5.41 0.84
C PHE A 93 -6.21 4.88 2.05
N LEU A 94 -7.35 5.49 2.40
CA LEU A 94 -8.08 5.22 3.64
C LEU A 94 -8.78 3.86 3.71
N LYS A 95 -9.14 3.22 2.59
CA LYS A 95 -9.97 2.01 2.59
C LYS A 95 -9.41 0.85 3.43
N LYS A 96 -8.10 0.77 3.64
CA LYS A 96 -7.45 -0.26 4.47
C LYS A 96 -7.44 0.12 5.98
N HIS A 97 -7.70 1.38 6.30
CA HIS A 97 -7.53 2.00 7.63
C HIS A 97 -8.85 2.32 8.33
N LEU A 98 -9.97 1.94 7.72
CA LEU A 98 -11.30 2.24 8.22
C LEU A 98 -11.99 0.95 8.71
N PRO A 99 -12.83 1.02 9.77
CA PRO A 99 -13.64 -0.11 10.21
C PRO A 99 -14.83 -0.31 9.27
N LEU A 100 -14.57 -0.76 8.03
CA LEU A 100 -15.57 -0.84 6.95
C LEU A 100 -16.80 -1.69 7.32
N ARG A 101 -16.65 -2.64 8.26
CA ARG A 101 -17.74 -3.52 8.72
C ARG A 101 -18.84 -2.80 9.49
N GLU A 102 -18.53 -1.63 10.02
CA GLU A 102 -19.46 -0.79 10.77
C GLU A 102 -20.23 0.18 9.84
N MET A 103 -19.89 0.21 8.55
CA MET A 103 -20.43 1.19 7.60
C MET A 103 -21.61 0.63 6.80
N SER A 104 -22.65 1.45 6.60
CA SER A 104 -23.73 1.11 5.68
C SER A 104 -23.27 1.16 4.22
N ALA A 105 -23.98 0.46 3.34
CA ALA A 105 -23.65 0.43 1.91
C ALA A 105 -23.71 1.83 1.25
N GLU A 106 -24.62 2.69 1.70
CA GLU A 106 -24.75 4.06 1.20
C GLU A 106 -23.60 4.95 1.69
N VAL A 107 -23.23 4.85 2.97
CA VAL A 107 -22.08 5.57 3.52
C VAL A 107 -20.77 5.13 2.85
N MET A 108 -20.60 3.86 2.54
CA MET A 108 -19.44 3.39 1.76
C MET A 108 -19.33 4.01 0.36
N LYS A 109 -20.46 4.36 -0.28
CA LYS A 109 -20.43 5.07 -1.57
C LYS A 109 -19.90 6.50 -1.42
N GLU A 110 -20.21 7.16 -0.31
CA GLU A 110 -19.66 8.49 0.01
C GLU A 110 -18.17 8.40 0.36
N TRP A 111 -17.75 7.42 1.16
CA TRP A 111 -16.34 7.19 1.48
C TRP A 111 -15.46 6.98 0.25
N ARG A 112 -15.99 6.34 -0.80
CA ARG A 112 -15.29 6.17 -2.09
C ARG A 112 -14.99 7.50 -2.80
N ARG A 113 -15.70 8.56 -2.41
CA ARG A 113 -15.64 9.91 -3.00
C ARG A 113 -15.04 10.94 -2.04
N VAL A 114 -14.44 10.50 -0.94
CA VAL A 114 -13.74 11.39 0.00
C VAL A 114 -12.50 11.96 -0.67
N TYR A 115 -12.32 13.25 -0.48
CA TYR A 115 -11.13 14.00 -0.86
C TYR A 115 -10.42 14.55 0.37
N GLY A 116 -9.14 14.81 0.22
CA GLY A 116 -8.31 15.39 1.26
C GLY A 116 -7.13 16.17 0.68
N VAL A 117 -6.54 17.00 1.52
CA VAL A 117 -5.41 17.87 1.20
C VAL A 117 -4.23 17.58 2.12
N ASN A 118 -3.03 17.57 1.54
CA ASN A 118 -1.80 17.45 2.32
C ASN A 118 -1.42 18.83 2.85
N LEU A 119 -1.37 18.97 4.17
CA LEU A 119 -1.06 20.23 4.83
C LEU A 119 0.43 20.39 5.15
N GLY A 120 1.18 19.29 5.15
CA GLY A 120 2.56 19.29 5.62
C GLY A 120 3.24 17.93 5.44
N THR A 121 4.57 17.94 5.47
CA THR A 121 5.37 16.72 5.58
C THR A 121 6.43 16.95 6.64
N ALA A 122 6.40 16.12 7.68
CA ALA A 122 7.41 16.11 8.73
C ALA A 122 8.59 15.20 8.35
N GLU A 123 9.69 15.36 9.06
CA GLU A 123 10.87 14.49 8.98
C GLU A 123 10.47 13.02 9.14
N GLY A 124 11.21 12.13 8.46
CA GLY A 124 10.86 10.72 8.36
C GLY A 124 9.75 10.42 7.35
N GLY A 125 9.21 11.41 6.64
CA GLY A 125 8.22 11.18 5.57
C GLY A 125 6.77 11.10 6.06
N TRP A 126 6.50 11.56 7.28
CA TRP A 126 5.14 11.63 7.83
C TRP A 126 4.36 12.75 7.16
N VAL A 127 3.21 12.43 6.58
CA VAL A 127 2.36 13.37 5.88
C VAL A 127 1.16 13.72 6.76
N MET A 128 0.89 15.01 6.89
CA MET A 128 -0.28 15.55 7.58
C MET A 128 -1.39 15.78 6.54
N ILE A 129 -2.52 15.09 6.70
CA ILE A 129 -3.63 15.12 5.75
C ILE A 129 -4.93 15.49 6.45
N LEU A 130 -5.63 16.46 5.87
CA LEU A 130 -6.98 16.87 6.25
C LEU A 130 -7.96 16.32 5.21
N SER A 131 -8.93 15.52 5.63
CA SER A 131 -9.94 14.94 4.74
C SER A 131 -11.36 15.30 5.20
N LEU A 132 -12.28 15.48 4.25
CA LEU A 132 -13.70 15.65 4.54
C LEU A 132 -14.44 14.34 4.35
N VAL A 133 -15.04 13.84 5.43
CA VAL A 133 -15.61 12.49 5.50
C VAL A 133 -17.07 12.53 5.94
N PRO A 134 -17.86 11.47 5.67
CA PRO A 134 -19.17 11.31 6.30
C PRO A 134 -19.02 11.31 7.83
N ALA A 135 -19.86 12.09 8.52
CA ALA A 135 -19.82 12.20 9.98
C ALA A 135 -20.40 10.95 10.69
N ASP A 136 -21.28 10.22 10.01
CA ASP A 136 -21.95 9.03 10.55
C ASP A 136 -21.60 7.80 9.71
N LYS A 137 -21.50 6.63 10.36
CA LYS A 137 -21.16 5.36 9.71
C LYS A 137 -22.37 4.71 9.03
N VAL A 138 -23.58 5.09 9.42
CA VAL A 138 -24.85 4.48 9.01
C VAL A 138 -25.65 5.44 8.12
N ILE A 139 -25.72 6.73 8.49
CA ILE A 139 -26.54 7.74 7.84
C ILE A 139 -25.70 8.54 6.82
N PRO A 140 -26.05 8.54 5.51
CA PRO A 140 -25.31 9.29 4.49
C PRO A 140 -25.54 10.81 4.60
N SER A 141 -24.53 11.61 4.25
CA SER A 141 -24.60 13.08 4.24
C SER A 141 -25.41 13.64 3.06
N ASN A 142 -25.50 12.88 1.96
CA ASN A 142 -25.98 13.28 0.64
C ASN A 142 -25.15 14.38 -0.07
N ILE A 143 -24.17 14.98 0.59
CA ILE A 143 -23.33 16.07 0.04
C ILE A 143 -22.12 15.48 -0.69
N LEU A 144 -21.56 14.41 -0.15
CA LEU A 144 -20.40 13.70 -0.72
C LEU A 144 -20.80 12.70 -1.84
N ILE A 145 -21.98 12.89 -2.44
CA ILE A 145 -22.48 12.00 -3.51
C ILE A 145 -21.79 12.26 -4.86
N SER A 146 -21.36 13.49 -5.15
CA SER A 146 -20.65 13.79 -6.40
C SER A 146 -19.16 13.96 -6.14
N GLU A 147 -18.31 13.34 -6.96
CA GLU A 147 -16.86 13.53 -6.89
C GLU A 147 -16.47 15.00 -7.05
N ALA A 148 -17.12 15.71 -7.98
CA ALA A 148 -16.85 17.13 -8.20
C ALA A 148 -17.28 17.98 -6.99
N ALA A 149 -18.43 17.67 -6.36
CA ALA A 149 -18.91 18.39 -5.19
C ALA A 149 -18.00 18.14 -3.98
N ALA A 150 -17.63 16.88 -3.72
CA ALA A 150 -16.74 16.51 -2.61
C ALA A 150 -15.35 17.15 -2.78
N LYS A 151 -14.83 17.16 -4.01
CA LYS A 151 -13.55 17.80 -4.33
C LYS A 151 -13.61 19.31 -4.08
N ASN A 152 -14.58 20.02 -4.67
CA ASN A 152 -14.71 21.46 -4.52
C ASN A 152 -14.88 21.87 -3.05
N LEU A 153 -15.74 21.16 -2.31
CA LEU A 153 -15.95 21.39 -0.88
C LEU A 153 -14.66 21.21 -0.07
N THR A 154 -13.84 20.20 -0.41
CA THR A 154 -12.55 19.98 0.25
C THR A 154 -11.57 21.13 -0.02
N GLU A 155 -11.52 21.63 -1.26
CA GLU A 155 -10.69 22.78 -1.64
C GLU A 155 -11.17 24.08 -0.98
N ASP A 156 -12.50 24.28 -0.87
CA ASP A 156 -13.12 25.42 -0.18
C ASP A 156 -12.73 25.44 1.30
N VAL A 157 -12.94 24.32 1.99
CA VAL A 157 -12.61 24.18 3.41
C VAL A 157 -11.12 24.38 3.67
N ALA A 158 -10.25 23.81 2.83
CA ALA A 158 -8.81 23.99 2.98
C ALA A 158 -8.40 25.47 2.83
N ALA A 159 -9.03 26.19 1.89
CA ALA A 159 -8.80 27.62 1.70
C ALA A 159 -9.37 28.46 2.86
N ASP A 160 -10.50 28.07 3.44
CA ASP A 160 -11.06 28.69 4.66
C ASP A 160 -10.11 28.52 5.85
N VAL A 161 -9.57 27.32 6.06
CA VAL A 161 -8.55 27.07 7.09
C VAL A 161 -7.34 28.00 6.87
N ALA A 162 -6.82 28.09 5.65
CA ALA A 162 -5.70 28.97 5.34
C ALA A 162 -6.03 30.44 5.64
N ARG A 163 -7.20 30.94 5.22
CA ARG A 163 -7.65 32.32 5.50
C ARG A 163 -7.81 32.59 6.99
N ALA A 164 -8.36 31.64 7.74
CA ALA A 164 -8.51 31.74 9.18
C ALA A 164 -7.15 31.78 9.89
N VAL A 165 -6.18 30.97 9.45
CA VAL A 165 -4.79 31.03 9.96
C VAL A 165 -4.16 32.39 9.67
N VAL A 166 -4.26 32.91 8.45
CA VAL A 166 -3.77 34.25 8.10
C VAL A 166 -4.40 35.32 8.99
N SER A 167 -5.72 35.23 9.21
CA SER A 167 -6.45 36.18 10.06
C SER A 167 -5.98 36.12 11.50
N GLN A 168 -5.70 34.93 12.04
CA GLN A 168 -5.11 34.78 13.37
C GLN A 168 -3.68 35.35 13.44
N LEU A 169 -2.84 35.12 12.42
CA LEU A 169 -1.47 35.63 12.34
C LEU A 169 -1.42 37.17 12.35
N ILE A 170 -2.33 37.84 11.63
CA ILE A 170 -2.42 39.31 11.58
C ILE A 170 -2.72 39.90 12.97
N ASN A 171 -3.47 39.17 13.79
CA ASN A 171 -3.91 39.60 15.11
C ASN A 171 -2.94 39.21 16.24
N LEU A 172 -1.77 38.64 15.91
CA LEU A 172 -0.76 38.31 16.91
C LEU A 172 -0.17 39.57 17.55
N GLY A 173 0.12 39.48 18.85
CA GLY A 173 0.76 40.56 19.59
C GLY A 173 2.20 40.85 19.12
N PRO A 174 2.77 42.03 19.43
CA PRO A 174 4.10 42.42 18.97
C PRO A 174 5.21 41.42 19.29
N MET A 175 5.14 40.75 20.44
CA MET A 175 6.12 39.73 20.81
C MET A 175 6.04 38.49 19.92
N GLU A 176 4.85 37.98 19.63
CA GLU A 176 4.67 36.80 18.78
C GLU A 176 5.15 37.06 17.35
N MET A 177 4.96 38.29 16.85
CA MET A 177 5.47 38.73 15.55
C MET A 177 7.01 38.70 15.43
N THR A 178 7.74 38.59 16.54
CA THR A 178 9.21 38.46 16.53
C THR A 178 9.71 37.05 16.22
N ARG A 179 8.81 36.05 16.17
CA ARG A 179 9.17 34.66 15.86
C ARG A 179 9.80 34.52 14.48
N LEU A 180 10.81 33.66 14.39
CA LEU A 180 11.59 33.48 13.15
C LEU A 180 10.73 32.98 12.00
N SER A 181 9.77 32.09 12.26
CA SER A 181 8.85 31.61 11.23
C SER A 181 8.00 32.72 10.65
N ILE A 182 7.64 33.75 11.44
CA ILE A 182 6.91 34.91 10.94
C ILE A 182 7.85 35.86 10.20
N GLN A 183 9.00 36.22 10.79
CA GLN A 183 9.93 37.19 10.22
C GLN A 183 10.53 36.76 8.87
N LYS A 184 10.66 35.45 8.64
CA LYS A 184 11.28 34.90 7.42
C LYS A 184 10.30 34.55 6.32
N ASN A 185 9.00 34.69 6.55
CA ASN A 185 7.96 34.34 5.58
C ASN A 185 7.00 35.49 5.33
N ASN A 186 6.23 35.39 4.24
CA ASN A 186 5.08 36.23 4.00
C ASN A 186 3.84 35.61 4.66
N ILE A 187 3.30 36.23 5.70
CA ILE A 187 2.13 35.70 6.42
C ILE A 187 0.85 35.66 5.59
N PHE A 188 0.80 36.33 4.44
CA PHE A 188 -0.33 36.27 3.51
C PHE A 188 -0.20 35.13 2.48
N GLU A 189 0.95 34.45 2.42
CA GLU A 189 1.24 33.37 1.48
C GLU A 189 1.77 32.13 2.20
N LEU A 190 0.87 31.20 2.55
CA LEU A 190 1.22 30.01 3.33
C LEU A 190 1.47 28.75 2.47
N ALA A 191 1.58 28.89 1.15
CA ALA A 191 1.74 27.77 0.22
C ALA A 191 3.06 27.00 0.38
N LYS A 192 4.11 27.66 0.88
CA LYS A 192 5.42 27.08 1.23
C LYS A 192 5.97 27.75 2.49
N PHE A 193 5.15 27.81 3.53
CA PHE A 193 5.51 28.51 4.74
C PHE A 193 6.59 27.75 5.50
N ARG A 194 7.80 28.33 5.61
CA ARG A 194 8.89 27.73 6.35
C ARG A 194 8.61 27.80 7.84
N LEU A 195 8.63 26.66 8.50
CA LEU A 195 8.37 26.54 9.93
C LEU A 195 9.66 26.19 10.67
N PHE A 196 10.01 27.00 11.65
CA PHE A 196 11.11 26.71 12.57
C PHE A 196 10.62 25.87 13.74
N ARG A 197 11.49 25.00 14.26
CA ARG A 197 11.17 24.00 15.28
C ARG A 197 10.47 24.59 16.51
N ASP A 198 10.97 25.72 17.00
CA ASP A 198 10.45 26.36 18.22
C ASP A 198 9.07 27.02 18.04
N ASP A 199 8.65 27.22 16.78
CA ASP A 199 7.35 27.81 16.44
C ASP A 199 6.32 26.75 16.01
N GLN A 200 6.73 25.48 15.84
CA GLN A 200 5.88 24.44 15.26
C GLN A 200 4.58 24.22 16.03
N SER A 201 4.66 24.07 17.35
CA SER A 201 3.47 23.84 18.19
C SER A 201 2.46 24.97 18.10
N MET A 202 2.94 26.23 18.02
CA MET A 202 2.07 27.41 17.87
C MET A 202 1.36 27.38 16.52
N PHE A 203 2.08 27.18 15.42
CA PHE A 203 1.46 27.15 14.08
C PHE A 203 0.46 26.01 13.91
N LEU A 204 0.79 24.83 14.43
CA LEU A 204 -0.13 23.69 14.40
C LEU A 204 -1.39 23.96 15.25
N ALA A 205 -1.26 24.66 16.38
CA ALA A 205 -2.41 25.09 17.18
C ALA A 205 -3.29 26.14 16.46
N LEU A 206 -2.70 27.05 15.68
CA LEU A 206 -3.46 27.98 14.82
C LEU A 206 -4.26 27.22 13.75
N ILE A 207 -3.66 26.19 13.16
CA ILE A 207 -4.33 25.31 12.18
C ILE A 207 -5.48 24.56 12.84
N ASP A 208 -5.26 23.96 14.01
CA ASP A 208 -6.33 23.26 14.72
C ASP A 208 -7.47 24.20 15.10
N THR A 209 -7.16 25.39 15.62
CA THR A 209 -8.17 26.41 15.93
C THR A 209 -8.97 26.81 14.69
N ALA A 210 -8.30 26.98 13.55
CA ALA A 210 -8.97 27.27 12.29
C ALA A 210 -9.90 26.12 11.86
N ILE A 211 -9.44 24.88 11.94
CA ILE A 211 -10.25 23.70 11.61
C ILE A 211 -11.46 23.57 12.54
N ASP A 212 -11.27 23.75 13.85
CA ASP A 212 -12.34 23.61 14.85
C ASP A 212 -13.38 24.73 14.76
N SER A 213 -13.03 25.85 14.12
CA SER A 213 -13.95 26.98 13.86
C SER A 213 -14.78 26.83 12.58
N LEU A 214 -14.56 25.78 11.78
CA LEU A 214 -15.25 25.60 10.50
C LEU A 214 -16.74 25.28 10.69
N GLU A 215 -17.58 25.97 9.93
CA GLU A 215 -18.98 25.61 9.75
C GLU A 215 -19.09 24.60 8.60
N LEU A 216 -19.15 23.31 8.95
CA LEU A 216 -19.29 22.24 7.96
C LEU A 216 -20.78 21.98 7.65
N PRO A 217 -21.10 21.60 6.40
CA PRO A 217 -22.43 21.13 6.07
C PRO A 217 -22.85 19.93 6.92
N ASN A 218 -24.14 19.82 7.23
CA ASN A 218 -24.69 18.73 8.04
C ASN A 218 -24.30 17.35 7.47
N GLY A 219 -23.81 16.47 8.34
CA GLY A 219 -23.41 15.11 7.96
C GLY A 219 -21.98 15.00 7.42
N VAL A 220 -21.21 16.08 7.35
CA VAL A 220 -19.79 16.08 7.00
C VAL A 220 -18.94 16.33 8.25
N ALA A 221 -17.83 15.62 8.38
CA ALA A 221 -16.86 15.79 9.43
C ALA A 221 -15.45 15.95 8.86
N VAL A 222 -14.55 16.50 9.68
CA VAL A 222 -13.12 16.55 9.38
C VAL A 222 -12.43 15.33 9.98
N LEU A 223 -11.65 14.65 9.15
CA LEU A 223 -10.71 13.61 9.55
C LEU A 223 -9.28 14.17 9.48
N ARG A 224 -8.59 14.18 10.62
CA ARG A 224 -7.17 14.54 10.74
C ARG A 224 -6.34 13.26 10.76
N THR A 225 -5.43 13.12 9.79
CA THR A 225 -4.51 11.98 9.75
C THR A 225 -3.06 12.41 9.65
N VAL A 226 -2.20 11.64 10.32
CA VAL A 226 -0.75 11.72 10.21
C VAL A 226 -0.26 10.33 9.84
N GLY A 227 0.45 10.17 8.73
CA GLY A 227 0.85 8.84 8.30
C GLY A 227 2.06 8.78 7.40
N GLN A 228 2.68 7.62 7.37
CA GLN A 228 3.83 7.27 6.53
C GLN A 228 3.55 5.91 5.90
N LEU A 229 3.72 5.76 4.59
CA LEU A 229 3.55 4.50 3.85
C LEU A 229 4.78 4.22 2.97
N GLY A 230 5.07 2.95 2.73
CA GLY A 230 6.21 2.47 1.93
C GLY A 230 7.56 2.63 2.63
N GLY A 231 7.58 2.60 3.98
CA GLY A 231 8.80 2.84 4.75
C GLY A 231 9.70 1.61 4.90
N GLN A 232 9.14 0.39 4.83
CA GLN A 232 9.81 -0.88 5.16
C GLN A 232 10.72 -0.79 6.40
N GLU A 233 10.19 -0.25 7.50
CA GLU A 233 10.97 0.02 8.70
C GLU A 233 11.14 -1.27 9.53
N SER A 234 12.36 -1.79 9.56
CA SER A 234 12.72 -2.98 10.34
C SER A 234 12.82 -2.71 11.85
N LYS A 235 13.08 -1.45 12.25
CA LYS A 235 13.17 -1.08 13.66
C LYS A 235 11.78 -0.80 14.25
N PRO A 236 11.60 -1.04 15.55
CA PRO A 236 10.35 -0.65 16.19
C PRO A 236 10.10 0.87 16.08
N ILE A 237 8.87 1.26 15.76
CA ILE A 237 8.45 2.66 15.68
C ILE A 237 7.84 3.06 17.02
N MET A 238 8.40 4.08 17.68
CA MET A 238 7.83 4.63 18.92
C MET A 238 6.88 5.79 18.59
N LEU A 239 5.59 5.63 18.91
CA LEU A 239 4.59 6.65 18.58
C LEU A 239 4.81 7.99 19.31
N LEU A 240 5.47 7.95 20.48
CA LEU A 240 5.82 9.15 21.24
C LEU A 240 7.03 9.94 20.68
N ASP A 241 7.75 9.38 19.72
CA ASP A 241 8.74 10.14 18.93
C ASP A 241 8.07 11.00 17.87
N ILE A 242 6.86 10.60 17.45
CA ILE A 242 6.05 11.30 16.44
C ILE A 242 5.08 12.27 17.10
N LEU A 243 4.46 11.88 18.21
CA LEU A 243 3.40 12.63 18.90
C LEU A 243 3.73 12.99 20.35
N SER A 244 3.07 14.02 20.86
CA SER A 244 3.27 14.53 22.22
C SER A 244 2.76 13.59 23.31
N SER A 245 1.59 12.99 23.08
CA SER A 245 0.91 12.05 23.97
C SER A 245 0.14 11.01 23.14
N MET A 246 -0.06 9.82 23.72
CA MET A 246 -0.95 8.80 23.17
C MET A 246 -2.41 9.22 23.21
N ASP A 247 -2.81 10.10 24.14
CA ASP A 247 -4.21 10.58 24.28
C ASP A 247 -4.71 11.32 23.04
N HIS A 248 -3.79 11.78 22.20
CA HIS A 248 -4.13 12.47 20.96
C HIS A 248 -4.42 11.51 19.80
N ILE A 249 -4.22 10.21 19.96
CA ILE A 249 -4.45 9.19 18.93
C ILE A 249 -5.82 8.56 19.15
N ARG A 250 -6.72 8.75 18.17
CA ARG A 250 -8.05 8.11 18.18
C ARG A 250 -7.99 6.68 17.67
N SER A 251 -7.22 6.48 16.61
CA SER A 251 -6.99 5.16 16.03
C SER A 251 -5.62 5.11 15.38
N CYS A 252 -5.04 3.91 15.33
CA CYS A 252 -3.76 3.64 14.70
C CYS A 252 -3.94 2.45 13.77
N THR A 253 -3.49 2.58 12.52
CA THR A 253 -3.40 1.47 11.59
C THR A 253 -1.95 1.18 11.26
N VAL A 254 -1.56 -0.10 11.28
CA VAL A 254 -0.19 -0.56 11.05
C VAL A 254 -0.19 -1.60 9.93
N HIS A 255 0.67 -1.43 8.94
CA HIS A 255 0.99 -2.44 7.94
C HIS A 255 2.15 -3.29 8.47
N ALA A 256 1.81 -4.41 9.10
CA ALA A 256 2.80 -5.37 9.55
C ALA A 256 3.09 -6.36 8.41
N ALA A 257 4.36 -6.51 8.06
CA ALA A 257 4.77 -7.41 6.99
C ALA A 257 5.92 -8.34 7.40
N CYS A 258 5.97 -9.47 6.70
CA CYS A 258 7.05 -10.44 6.76
C CYS A 258 7.46 -10.85 5.35
N SER A 259 8.75 -10.73 5.06
CA SER A 259 9.38 -11.26 3.86
C SER A 259 10.06 -12.59 4.16
N ILE A 260 9.80 -13.58 3.31
CA ILE A 260 10.22 -14.97 3.42
C ILE A 260 11.21 -15.24 2.28
N ARG A 261 12.41 -15.68 2.65
CA ARG A 261 13.47 -16.08 1.71
C ARG A 261 13.98 -17.46 2.08
N HIS A 262 14.53 -18.17 1.10
CA HIS A 262 15.28 -19.37 1.38
C HIS A 262 16.70 -19.00 1.84
N VAL A 263 17.34 -19.86 2.63
CA VAL A 263 18.74 -19.66 3.07
C VAL A 263 19.74 -19.85 1.94
N ASP A 264 19.42 -20.70 0.96
CA ASP A 264 20.13 -20.78 -0.31
C ASP A 264 19.76 -19.55 -1.15
N PRO A 265 20.71 -18.62 -1.41
CA PRO A 265 20.44 -17.42 -2.21
C PRO A 265 20.02 -17.78 -3.65
N ASP A 266 20.36 -18.96 -4.15
CA ASP A 266 19.99 -19.35 -5.50
C ASP A 266 18.52 -19.79 -5.61
N VAL A 267 17.78 -19.84 -4.50
CA VAL A 267 16.36 -20.21 -4.48
C VAL A 267 15.46 -18.98 -4.26
N ASP A 268 14.64 -18.67 -5.26
CA ASP A 268 13.54 -17.70 -5.15
C ASP A 268 12.27 -18.37 -4.66
N LEU A 269 11.48 -17.61 -3.89
CA LEU A 269 10.22 -18.07 -3.32
C LEU A 269 9.09 -17.17 -3.76
N MET A 270 8.08 -17.75 -4.38
CA MET A 270 6.83 -17.07 -4.69
C MET A 270 5.65 -17.70 -3.97
N TRP A 271 4.54 -16.99 -3.86
CA TRP A 271 3.31 -17.59 -3.36
C TRP A 271 2.67 -18.53 -4.39
N SER A 272 2.22 -19.69 -3.94
CA SER A 272 1.44 -20.62 -4.75
C SER A 272 0.00 -20.13 -4.88
N ARG A 273 -0.44 -19.88 -6.11
CA ARG A 273 -1.86 -19.58 -6.38
C ARG A 273 -2.78 -20.72 -5.95
N TRP A 274 -2.34 -21.97 -6.11
CA TRP A 274 -3.12 -23.12 -5.69
C TRP A 274 -3.27 -23.16 -4.16
N GLY A 275 -2.17 -22.92 -3.43
CA GLY A 275 -2.19 -22.82 -1.97
C GLY A 275 -3.07 -21.67 -1.50
N ILE A 276 -2.92 -20.49 -2.12
CA ILE A 276 -3.78 -19.32 -1.88
C ILE A 276 -5.25 -19.68 -2.10
N ASN A 277 -5.63 -20.27 -3.24
CA ASN A 277 -7.03 -20.58 -3.56
C ASN A 277 -7.69 -21.55 -2.58
N LYS A 278 -6.92 -22.39 -1.88
CA LYS A 278 -7.45 -23.26 -0.82
C LYS A 278 -7.82 -22.50 0.45
N LEU A 279 -7.12 -21.40 0.73
CA LEU A 279 -7.24 -20.65 1.98
C LEU A 279 -7.95 -19.32 1.81
N ALA A 280 -7.96 -18.76 0.61
CA ALA A 280 -8.71 -17.59 0.23
C ALA A 280 -10.17 -17.98 -0.04
N GLY A 281 -11.09 -17.25 0.57
CA GLY A 281 -12.50 -17.34 0.25
C GLY A 281 -12.85 -16.64 -1.06
N SER A 282 -14.06 -16.93 -1.55
CA SER A 282 -14.62 -16.47 -2.82
C SER A 282 -14.63 -14.96 -3.05
N ARG A 283 -14.55 -14.16 -1.97
CA ARG A 283 -14.62 -12.69 -2.04
C ARG A 283 -13.25 -12.01 -2.15
N GLY A 284 -12.16 -12.72 -1.86
CA GLY A 284 -10.82 -12.18 -2.08
C GLY A 284 -10.45 -12.14 -3.55
N ASN A 285 -9.50 -11.29 -3.91
CA ASN A 285 -9.02 -11.17 -5.28
C ASN A 285 -7.64 -11.80 -5.41
N VAL A 286 -7.54 -12.81 -6.28
CA VAL A 286 -6.26 -13.34 -6.73
C VAL A 286 -5.95 -12.71 -8.08
N PHE A 287 -4.90 -11.90 -8.15
CA PHE A 287 -4.52 -11.17 -9.33
C PHE A 287 -3.51 -11.95 -10.17
N SER A 288 -3.74 -11.90 -11.48
CA SER A 288 -2.76 -12.21 -12.51
C SER A 288 -2.08 -10.91 -12.91
N ASN A 289 -0.83 -10.69 -12.51
CA ASN A 289 -0.09 -9.45 -12.82
C ASN A 289 0.95 -9.68 -13.90
N LEU A 290 1.52 -8.61 -14.46
CA LEU A 290 2.10 -8.52 -15.80
C LEU A 290 3.37 -9.37 -16.02
N SER A 291 3.97 -9.93 -14.98
CA SER A 291 5.14 -10.81 -15.11
C SER A 291 5.08 -11.99 -14.16
N ILE A 292 5.95 -12.99 -14.38
CA ILE A 292 6.10 -14.10 -13.45
C ILE A 292 6.52 -13.58 -12.07
N HIS A 293 7.30 -12.50 -11.99
CA HIS A 293 7.68 -11.85 -10.72
C HIS A 293 6.53 -11.19 -9.97
N GLU A 294 5.44 -10.86 -10.67
CA GLU A 294 4.23 -10.32 -10.05
C GLU A 294 3.13 -11.38 -9.91
N ALA A 295 3.39 -12.63 -10.34
CA ALA A 295 2.40 -13.70 -10.34
C ALA A 295 2.13 -14.20 -8.92
N ALA A 296 0.84 -14.46 -8.66
CA ALA A 296 0.25 -14.90 -7.39
C ALA A 296 0.17 -13.83 -6.29
N ASN A 297 -0.43 -12.68 -6.62
CA ASN A 297 -0.86 -11.71 -5.61
C ASN A 297 -2.27 -12.03 -5.12
N TYR A 298 -2.44 -12.14 -3.81
CA TYR A 298 -3.75 -12.17 -3.15
C TYR A 298 -4.00 -10.86 -2.43
N GLN A 299 -5.23 -10.33 -2.51
CA GLN A 299 -5.71 -9.29 -1.61
C GLN A 299 -7.09 -9.63 -1.08
N SER A 300 -7.29 -9.46 0.22
CA SER A 300 -8.59 -9.65 0.84
C SER A 300 -9.62 -8.61 0.39
N ASN A 301 -10.91 -8.91 0.58
CA ASN A 301 -12.00 -7.99 0.28
C ASN A 301 -11.98 -6.74 1.17
N LEU A 302 -12.32 -5.58 0.56
CA LEU A 302 -12.49 -4.28 1.21
C LEU A 302 -13.90 -3.73 0.90
N ASP A 303 -14.90 -4.58 1.13
CA ASP A 303 -16.32 -4.36 0.77
C ASP A 303 -17.24 -4.17 1.99
N GLY A 304 -16.65 -3.99 3.18
CA GLY A 304 -17.41 -3.83 4.43
C GLY A 304 -17.96 -5.13 5.03
N ARG A 305 -17.58 -6.30 4.50
CA ARG A 305 -17.97 -7.59 5.09
C ARG A 305 -16.80 -8.24 5.83
N PRO A 306 -17.05 -9.26 6.69
CA PRO A 306 -15.98 -10.05 7.28
C PRO A 306 -14.99 -10.56 6.23
N MET A 307 -13.70 -10.57 6.58
CA MET A 307 -12.66 -11.05 5.67
C MET A 307 -12.93 -12.52 5.34
N ASP A 308 -12.92 -12.85 4.04
CA ASP A 308 -13.18 -14.19 3.55
C ASP A 308 -11.88 -14.98 3.44
N VAL A 309 -11.30 -15.39 4.57
CA VAL A 309 -10.05 -16.18 4.61
C VAL A 309 -10.13 -17.30 5.64
N ASN A 310 -9.41 -18.38 5.38
CA ASN A 310 -9.28 -19.51 6.29
C ASN A 310 -8.56 -19.09 7.58
N GLN A 311 -8.91 -19.75 8.69
CA GLN A 311 -8.31 -19.53 10.01
C GLN A 311 -6.78 -19.60 10.01
N LYS A 312 -6.16 -20.46 9.17
CA LYS A 312 -4.68 -20.55 9.07
C LYS A 312 -4.02 -19.25 8.61
N LEU A 313 -4.65 -18.52 7.68
CA LEU A 313 -4.16 -17.20 7.24
C LEU A 313 -4.48 -16.11 8.28
N TRP A 314 -5.63 -16.23 8.95
CA TRP A 314 -6.02 -15.32 10.01
C TRP A 314 -5.09 -15.39 11.22
N SER A 315 -4.64 -16.60 11.60
CA SER A 315 -3.74 -16.85 12.73
C SER A 315 -2.32 -16.33 12.54
N LEU A 316 -1.95 -15.85 11.35
CA LEU A 316 -0.66 -15.21 11.11
C LEU A 316 -0.51 -13.88 11.88
N PHE A 317 -1.63 -13.30 12.34
CA PHE A 317 -1.67 -12.00 13.00
C PHE A 317 -2.23 -12.12 14.42
N LYS A 318 -1.63 -11.38 15.34
CA LYS A 318 -2.10 -11.26 16.72
C LYS A 318 -3.28 -10.30 16.78
N VAL A 319 -4.46 -10.81 16.48
CA VAL A 319 -5.72 -10.06 16.58
C VAL A 319 -6.34 -10.23 17.95
N GLY A 320 -6.92 -9.16 18.48
CA GLY A 320 -7.72 -9.20 19.70
C GLY A 320 -9.20 -9.45 19.41
N ASN A 321 -9.97 -9.75 20.47
CA ASN A 321 -11.44 -9.80 20.38
C ASN A 321 -12.04 -8.42 20.01
N VAL A 322 -11.33 -7.34 20.40
CA VAL A 322 -11.76 -5.95 20.17
C VAL A 322 -10.70 -5.16 19.39
N SER A 323 -9.43 -5.27 19.78
CA SER A 323 -8.30 -4.55 19.15
C SER A 323 -6.99 -5.34 19.33
N PRO A 324 -6.07 -5.38 18.35
CA PRO A 324 -6.26 -4.91 16.98
C PRO A 324 -7.16 -5.83 16.16
N THR A 325 -7.76 -5.28 15.11
CA THR A 325 -8.52 -6.03 14.10
C THR A 325 -7.75 -6.10 12.78
N LEU A 326 -7.77 -7.25 12.10
CA LEU A 326 -7.19 -7.39 10.77
C LEU A 326 -8.19 -6.90 9.71
N ASN A 327 -7.88 -5.76 9.09
CA ASN A 327 -8.72 -5.11 8.08
C ASN A 327 -8.38 -5.56 6.66
N PHE A 328 -7.11 -5.87 6.39
CA PHE A 328 -6.64 -6.23 5.06
C PHE A 328 -5.51 -7.24 5.17
N LEU A 329 -5.49 -8.22 4.26
CA LEU A 329 -4.42 -9.19 4.08
C LEU A 329 -3.99 -9.18 2.62
N GLN A 330 -2.69 -9.17 2.39
CA GLN A 330 -2.09 -9.29 1.09
C GLN A 330 -0.93 -10.30 1.12
N LEU A 331 -0.88 -11.16 0.10
CA LEU A 331 0.23 -12.06 -0.18
C LEU A 331 0.76 -11.67 -1.55
N TYR A 332 2.05 -11.39 -1.67
CA TYR A 332 2.67 -10.94 -2.92
C TYR A 332 4.16 -11.24 -2.94
N CYS A 333 4.79 -11.12 -4.09
CA CYS A 333 6.24 -11.14 -4.18
C CYS A 333 6.75 -9.70 -4.14
N ASP A 334 7.77 -9.42 -3.33
CA ASP A 334 8.37 -8.08 -3.30
C ASP A 334 9.23 -7.89 -4.55
N CYS A 335 8.68 -7.21 -5.55
CA CYS A 335 9.37 -6.91 -6.79
C CYS A 335 9.21 -5.42 -7.15
N PRO A 336 10.10 -4.84 -7.98
CA PRO A 336 10.08 -3.45 -8.39
C PRO A 336 8.80 -3.16 -9.16
N HIS A 337 7.83 -2.59 -8.47
CA HIS A 337 6.63 -2.09 -9.10
C HIS A 337 6.86 -0.65 -9.56
N ARG A 338 6.53 -0.34 -10.82
CA ARG A 338 6.36 1.05 -11.27
C ARG A 338 4.87 1.38 -11.29
N PRO A 339 4.40 2.37 -10.51
CA PRO A 339 3.08 2.97 -10.73
C PRO A 339 3.18 3.92 -11.93
N GLN A 340 3.33 3.39 -13.14
CA GLN A 340 3.31 4.22 -14.35
C GLN A 340 2.09 3.82 -15.19
N PHE A 341 1.05 4.66 -15.19
CA PHE A 341 -0.14 4.57 -16.04
C PHE A 341 -1.19 3.51 -15.65
N PRO A 342 -2.49 3.75 -15.97
CA PRO A 342 -3.49 2.70 -15.92
C PRO A 342 -3.15 1.64 -16.96
N PHE A 343 -2.34 0.65 -16.57
CA PHE A 343 -2.04 -0.48 -17.43
C PHE A 343 -3.26 -1.39 -17.54
N TYR A 344 -3.57 -1.79 -18.77
CA TYR A 344 -4.44 -2.92 -19.01
C TYR A 344 -3.70 -4.20 -18.58
N LYS A 345 -4.43 -5.11 -17.90
CA LYS A 345 -3.92 -6.41 -17.45
C LYS A 345 -3.23 -7.14 -18.62
N HIS A 346 -2.01 -7.62 -18.38
CA HIS A 346 -1.18 -8.33 -19.36
C HIS A 346 -1.88 -9.63 -19.76
N PRO A 347 -2.08 -9.86 -21.07
CA PRO A 347 -2.66 -11.09 -21.56
C PRO A 347 -1.81 -12.35 -21.31
N ILE A 348 -0.47 -12.32 -21.34
CA ILE A 348 0.36 -13.54 -21.17
C ILE A 348 0.45 -13.96 -19.70
N SER A 349 0.52 -13.03 -18.76
CA SER A 349 0.32 -13.43 -17.37
C SER A 349 -1.13 -13.80 -17.09
N GLY A 350 -2.08 -13.23 -17.84
CA GLY A 350 -3.44 -13.75 -17.96
C GLY A 350 -3.50 -15.17 -18.54
N VAL A 351 -2.65 -15.56 -19.48
CA VAL A 351 -2.58 -16.92 -20.07
C VAL A 351 -1.98 -17.90 -19.10
N ILE A 352 -0.86 -17.54 -18.47
CA ILE A 352 -0.19 -18.32 -17.42
C ILE A 352 -1.14 -18.51 -16.23
N ALA A 353 -1.91 -17.48 -15.89
CA ALA A 353 -2.78 -17.49 -14.73
C ALA A 353 -4.23 -17.93 -15.03
N CYS A 354 -4.67 -17.95 -16.29
CA CYS A 354 -6.01 -18.39 -16.69
C CYS A 354 -5.98 -19.62 -17.61
N CYS A 355 -4.86 -20.34 -17.65
CA CYS A 355 -4.68 -21.54 -18.46
C CYS A 355 -5.13 -21.33 -19.91
N GLY A 356 -4.61 -20.32 -20.62
CA GLY A 356 -4.82 -20.21 -22.07
C GLY A 356 -6.01 -19.41 -22.59
N LEU A 357 -6.93 -18.91 -21.76
CA LEU A 357 -8.10 -18.18 -22.28
C LEU A 357 -7.88 -16.66 -22.41
N LEU A 358 -7.68 -16.18 -23.64
CA LEU A 358 -7.62 -14.74 -23.96
C LEU A 358 -8.73 -14.25 -24.88
N HIS A 359 -9.23 -13.06 -24.56
CA HIS A 359 -10.21 -12.34 -25.36
C HIS A 359 -9.52 -11.52 -26.47
N LYS A 360 -10.08 -11.52 -27.70
CA LYS A 360 -9.52 -10.82 -28.90
C LYS A 360 -9.21 -9.32 -28.73
N ASN A 361 -9.83 -8.66 -27.76
CA ASN A 361 -9.56 -7.25 -27.45
C ASN A 361 -8.22 -7.05 -26.73
N SER A 362 -7.70 -8.07 -26.04
CA SER A 362 -6.41 -8.02 -25.36
C SER A 362 -5.25 -8.02 -26.35
N THR A 363 -5.35 -8.82 -27.42
CA THR A 363 -4.34 -8.87 -28.51
C THR A 363 -4.16 -7.52 -29.20
N LYS A 364 -5.26 -6.84 -29.57
CA LYS A 364 -5.21 -5.50 -30.21
C LYS A 364 -4.64 -4.41 -29.30
N ALA A 365 -4.84 -4.55 -27.99
CA ALA A 365 -4.29 -3.61 -27.00
C ALA A 365 -2.77 -3.77 -26.84
N MET A 366 -2.25 -5.01 -26.97
CA MET A 366 -0.81 -5.29 -26.97
C MET A 366 -0.10 -4.63 -28.14
N ASP A 367 -0.60 -4.84 -29.37
CA ASP A 367 0.05 -4.30 -30.58
C ASP A 367 0.19 -2.76 -30.51
N LYS A 368 -0.81 -2.09 -29.96
CA LYS A 368 -0.79 -0.63 -29.78
C LYS A 368 0.21 -0.12 -28.75
N ARG A 369 0.66 -0.97 -27.82
CA ARG A 369 1.48 -0.57 -26.65
C ARG A 369 2.71 -1.44 -26.43
N ALA A 370 3.09 -2.25 -27.42
CA ALA A 370 4.25 -3.13 -27.37
C ALA A 370 5.52 -2.38 -26.91
N ARG A 371 5.75 -1.14 -27.36
CA ARG A 371 6.91 -0.35 -26.92
C ARG A 371 6.95 -0.05 -25.42
N GLU A 372 5.82 0.32 -24.82
CA GLU A 372 5.72 0.58 -23.37
C GLU A 372 5.95 -0.70 -22.57
N TYR A 373 5.42 -1.81 -23.08
CA TYR A 373 5.59 -3.14 -22.54
C TYR A 373 7.08 -3.56 -22.50
N LEU A 374 7.80 -3.36 -23.60
CA LEU A 374 9.22 -3.70 -23.69
C LEU A 374 10.09 -2.85 -22.79
N GLN A 375 9.74 -1.57 -22.67
CA GLN A 375 10.44 -0.67 -21.76
C GLN A 375 10.25 -1.10 -20.30
N HIS A 376 9.05 -1.57 -19.94
CA HIS A 376 8.79 -2.13 -18.61
C HIS A 376 9.56 -3.43 -18.37
N PHE A 377 9.56 -4.37 -19.32
CA PHE A 377 10.32 -5.61 -19.19
C PHE A 377 11.84 -5.39 -19.16
N ARG A 378 12.36 -4.43 -19.95
CA ARG A 378 13.75 -3.98 -19.85
C ARG A 378 14.08 -3.42 -18.47
N ASP A 379 13.23 -2.52 -17.97
CA ASP A 379 13.39 -1.94 -16.63
C ASP A 379 13.37 -3.03 -15.54
N LEU A 380 12.45 -3.99 -15.64
CA LEU A 380 12.40 -5.15 -14.74
C LEU A 380 13.63 -6.05 -14.88
N SER A 381 14.12 -6.35 -16.09
CA SER A 381 15.31 -7.20 -16.29
C SER A 381 16.57 -6.57 -15.71
N VAL A 382 16.76 -5.26 -15.89
CA VAL A 382 17.90 -4.52 -15.32
C VAL A 382 17.82 -4.48 -13.81
N LYS A 383 16.60 -4.41 -13.25
CA LYS A 383 16.40 -4.38 -11.81
C LYS A 383 16.45 -5.77 -11.21
N GLY A 384 15.96 -6.80 -11.89
CA GLY A 384 15.67 -8.18 -11.45
C GLY A 384 16.85 -9.01 -10.95
N ILE A 385 17.99 -8.36 -10.71
CA ILE A 385 19.18 -8.91 -10.06
C ILE A 385 18.92 -9.25 -8.58
N PHE A 386 17.85 -8.72 -7.97
CA PHE A 386 17.49 -9.01 -6.58
C PHE A 386 16.67 -10.31 -6.44
N HIS A 387 16.90 -11.02 -5.33
CA HIS A 387 16.08 -12.17 -4.92
C HIS A 387 14.61 -11.77 -4.77
N LEU A 388 13.70 -12.67 -5.14
CA LEU A 388 12.26 -12.46 -5.02
C LEU A 388 11.76 -13.09 -3.70
N PRO A 389 11.61 -12.32 -2.61
CA PRO A 389 10.98 -12.85 -1.42
C PRO A 389 9.47 -12.93 -1.59
N ALA A 390 8.89 -14.03 -1.12
CA ALA A 390 7.47 -14.10 -0.83
C ALA A 390 7.19 -13.18 0.37
N ARG A 391 6.17 -12.33 0.26
CA ARG A 391 5.81 -11.33 1.27
C ARG A 391 4.37 -11.48 1.70
N VAL A 392 4.14 -11.48 3.01
CA VAL A 392 2.82 -11.40 3.62
C VAL A 392 2.70 -10.07 4.35
N GLU A 393 1.59 -9.37 4.14
CA GLU A 393 1.28 -8.08 4.75
C GLU A 393 -0.13 -8.12 5.32
N GLY A 394 -0.28 -7.69 6.58
CA GLY A 394 -1.55 -7.46 7.22
C GLY A 394 -1.68 -6.01 7.68
N VAL A 395 -2.86 -5.45 7.49
CA VAL A 395 -3.21 -4.13 7.99
C VAL A 395 -4.06 -4.26 9.24
N LEU A 396 -3.44 -3.92 10.37
CA LEU A 396 -4.01 -4.04 11.71
C LEU A 396 -4.52 -2.69 12.18
N LEU A 397 -5.80 -2.61 12.51
CA LEU A 397 -6.45 -1.41 13.04
C LEU A 397 -6.61 -1.52 14.56
N PHE A 398 -6.02 -0.57 15.26
CA PHE A 398 -6.18 -0.32 16.69
C PHE A 398 -7.15 0.84 16.90
N THR A 399 -8.28 0.58 17.53
CA THR A 399 -9.25 1.59 17.98
C THR A 399 -9.25 1.74 19.51
N GLN A 400 -8.61 0.80 20.20
CA GLN A 400 -8.42 0.74 21.65
C GLN A 400 -7.06 0.10 21.93
N ASP A 401 -6.52 0.32 23.13
CA ASP A 401 -5.25 -0.27 23.58
C ASP A 401 -4.10 -0.09 22.58
N ILE A 402 -3.97 1.12 22.03
CA ILE A 402 -2.96 1.45 21.02
C ILE A 402 -1.56 1.28 21.64
N PRO A 403 -0.70 0.40 21.10
CA PRO A 403 0.62 0.17 21.66
C PRO A 403 1.52 1.39 21.45
N HIS A 404 2.33 1.72 22.47
CA HIS A 404 3.31 2.81 22.39
C HIS A 404 4.41 2.56 21.34
N THR A 405 4.75 1.28 21.15
CA THR A 405 5.80 0.83 20.24
C THR A 405 5.21 -0.16 19.25
N LEU A 406 5.41 0.09 17.97
CA LEU A 406 4.95 -0.76 16.88
C LEU A 406 6.11 -1.62 16.40
N SER A 407 5.90 -2.92 16.25
CA SER A 407 6.86 -3.83 15.61
C SER A 407 6.13 -4.98 14.93
N SER A 408 6.42 -5.23 13.65
CA SER A 408 5.82 -6.34 12.91
C SER A 408 6.01 -7.69 13.60
N PHE A 409 7.22 -7.96 14.13
CA PHE A 409 7.53 -9.18 14.87
C PHE A 409 6.61 -9.40 16.09
N THR A 410 6.16 -8.32 16.74
CA THR A 410 5.24 -8.42 17.88
C THR A 410 3.79 -8.60 17.44
N LEU A 411 3.44 -8.17 16.23
CA LEU A 411 2.08 -8.14 15.68
C LEU A 411 1.72 -9.38 14.85
N MET A 412 2.72 -10.14 14.43
CA MET A 412 2.57 -11.38 13.66
C MET A 412 2.99 -12.60 14.49
N GLU A 413 2.49 -13.77 14.11
CA GLU A 413 2.78 -15.05 14.76
C GLU A 413 3.71 -15.89 13.88
N GLU A 414 5.01 -15.84 14.16
CA GLU A 414 6.04 -16.59 13.43
C GLU A 414 5.72 -18.09 13.37
N LYS A 415 5.34 -18.68 14.52
CA LYS A 415 4.97 -20.10 14.57
C LYS A 415 3.81 -20.43 13.64
N ALA A 416 2.78 -19.59 13.59
CA ALA A 416 1.63 -19.81 12.72
C ALA A 416 2.03 -19.73 11.23
N LEU A 417 2.97 -18.86 10.88
CA LEU A 417 3.53 -18.81 9.52
C LEU A 417 4.28 -20.09 9.17
N LEU A 418 5.18 -20.55 10.04
CA LEU A 418 5.95 -21.79 9.82
C LEU A 418 5.04 -23.03 9.78
N ASP A 419 4.04 -23.10 10.65
CA ASP A 419 3.03 -24.16 10.66
C ASP A 419 2.19 -24.14 9.36
N LEU A 420 1.84 -22.95 8.85
CA LEU A 420 1.16 -22.82 7.56
C LEU A 420 2.03 -23.36 6.40
N LEU A 421 3.30 -22.96 6.34
CA LEU A 421 4.21 -23.35 5.26
C LEU A 421 4.55 -24.84 5.28
N SER A 422 4.56 -25.47 6.46
CA SER A 422 4.81 -26.92 6.59
C SER A 422 3.58 -27.79 6.30
N GLN A 423 2.37 -27.26 6.52
CA GLN A 423 1.11 -28.01 6.36
C GLN A 423 0.40 -27.78 5.03
N GLU A 424 0.68 -26.69 4.34
CA GLU A 424 0.06 -26.33 3.07
C GLU A 424 1.14 -25.99 2.04
N ALA A 425 0.97 -26.43 0.79
CA ALA A 425 1.89 -26.12 -0.29
C ALA A 425 1.68 -24.66 -0.77
N MET A 426 2.17 -23.72 0.05
CA MET A 426 1.97 -22.28 -0.11
C MET A 426 3.06 -21.60 -0.92
N LEU A 427 4.21 -22.25 -1.13
CA LEU A 427 5.35 -21.67 -1.84
C LEU A 427 5.57 -22.35 -3.19
N LEU A 428 6.01 -21.57 -4.16
CA LEU A 428 6.57 -22.00 -5.44
C LEU A 428 8.06 -21.68 -5.41
N PRO A 429 8.94 -22.68 -5.19
CA PRO A 429 10.37 -22.45 -5.21
C PRO A 429 10.95 -22.53 -6.63
N PHE A 430 11.99 -21.75 -6.89
CA PHE A 430 12.75 -21.76 -8.14
C PHE A 430 14.24 -21.65 -7.83
N LYS A 431 15.02 -22.69 -8.14
CA LYS A 431 16.48 -22.71 -8.00
C LYS A 431 17.17 -22.27 -9.28
N SER A 432 18.08 -21.30 -9.19
CA SER A 432 18.94 -20.93 -10.32
C SER A 432 19.86 -22.09 -10.70
N VAL A 433 19.90 -22.41 -11.99
CA VAL A 433 20.75 -23.41 -12.62
C VAL A 433 21.70 -22.67 -13.56
N GLU A 434 23.02 -22.77 -13.35
CA GLU A 434 24.05 -22.13 -14.20
C GLU A 434 23.94 -20.60 -14.31
N GLY A 435 23.33 -19.95 -13.33
CA GLY A 435 23.07 -18.51 -13.33
C GLY A 435 21.72 -18.14 -13.94
N ASP A 436 21.01 -19.10 -14.54
CA ASP A 436 19.68 -18.96 -15.11
C ASP A 436 18.62 -19.48 -14.14
N GLY A 437 17.70 -18.61 -13.73
CA GLY A 437 16.59 -18.94 -12.84
C GLY A 437 15.35 -18.13 -13.22
N ILE A 438 14.34 -18.10 -12.34
CA ILE A 438 13.13 -17.30 -12.60
C ILE A 438 13.46 -15.82 -12.88
N ARG A 439 14.53 -15.30 -12.28
CA ARG A 439 15.09 -13.95 -12.46
C ARG A 439 15.50 -13.65 -13.92
N ASN A 440 15.91 -14.67 -14.68
CA ASN A 440 16.47 -14.50 -16.02
C ASN A 440 15.49 -14.74 -17.16
N LEU A 441 14.25 -15.21 -16.90
CA LEU A 441 13.24 -15.35 -17.97
C LEU A 441 12.98 -14.05 -18.72
N HIS A 442 13.18 -12.93 -18.06
CA HIS A 442 13.01 -11.61 -18.66
C HIS A 442 14.04 -11.33 -19.76
N PHE A 443 15.27 -11.84 -19.66
CA PHE A 443 16.34 -11.58 -20.63
C PHE A 443 16.08 -12.26 -21.98
N ALA A 444 15.62 -13.53 -21.97
CA ALA A 444 15.29 -14.28 -23.18
C ALA A 444 14.22 -13.59 -24.07
N VAL A 445 13.30 -12.82 -23.45
CA VAL A 445 12.25 -12.07 -24.18
C VAL A 445 12.72 -10.66 -24.56
N VAL A 446 13.54 -10.02 -23.73
CA VAL A 446 13.92 -8.60 -23.90
C VAL A 446 15.00 -8.37 -24.95
N ASP A 447 15.99 -9.25 -25.04
CA ASP A 447 17.16 -9.09 -25.91
C ASP A 447 16.83 -9.24 -27.41
N HIS A 448 15.64 -9.72 -27.77
CA HIS A 448 15.20 -9.89 -29.17
C HIS A 448 14.27 -8.82 -29.70
N ILE A 449 14.08 -7.74 -28.93
CA ILE A 449 13.17 -6.66 -29.31
C ILE A 449 13.93 -5.34 -29.45
N VAL A 450 15.26 -5.39 -29.34
CA VAL A 450 16.17 -4.26 -29.59
C VAL A 450 16.66 -4.24 -31.05
N ASP A 451 16.49 -5.33 -31.81
CA ASP A 451 16.89 -5.40 -33.23
C ASP A 451 15.73 -5.18 -34.20
#